data_AF-A0A934VY24-F1
#
_entry.id   AF-A0A934VY24-F1
#
_cell.length_a   1.000
_cell.length_b   1.000
_cell.length_c   1.000
_cell.angle_alpha   90.00
_cell.angle_beta   90.00
_cell.angle_gamma   90.00
#
_symmetry.space_group_name_H-M   'P 1'
#
loop_
_entity.id
_entity.type
_entity.pdbx_description
1 polymer ?
#
loop_
_entity_poly.entity_id
_entity_poly.type
_entity_poly.pdbx_seq_one_letter_code
_entity_poly.pdbx_strand_id
1 'polypeptide(L)'
;MKKLLKLSSVRERLAQQRVAAARNLFRERAAEVARLRAKADALVQEHRDKRIAMRKPMLSNPQLRGAIDAIVATFDADRHREEAAEREVVAAQKKVAEAKTALDRETAALALVHRQMLKRQELCDVLDDDHQRDLARAEEAEQDERQMILARGKVAS
;
A
#
# COMPACT_ATOMS: atom_id res chain seq x y z
N MET A 1 -4.22 -5.15 31.91
CA MET A 1 -3.10 -4.83 30.98
C MET A 1 -3.10 -5.70 29.71
N LYS A 2 -3.10 -7.05 29.81
CA LYS A 2 -3.12 -7.99 28.66
C LYS A 2 -4.15 -7.67 27.54
N LYS A 3 -5.34 -7.15 27.89
CA LYS A 3 -6.37 -6.74 26.91
C LYS A 3 -5.96 -5.55 26.04
N LEU A 4 -5.22 -4.57 26.58
CA LEU A 4 -4.78 -3.37 25.84
C LEU A 4 -3.66 -3.69 24.85
N LEU A 5 -2.74 -4.57 25.24
CA LEU A 5 -1.71 -5.09 24.33
C LEU A 5 -2.33 -5.93 23.22
N LYS A 6 -3.28 -6.82 23.55
CA LYS A 6 -4.02 -7.61 22.56
C LYS A 6 -4.79 -6.72 21.57
N LEU A 7 -5.42 -5.65 22.04
CA LEU A 7 -6.10 -4.70 21.15
C LEU A 7 -5.10 -3.97 20.23
N SER A 8 -3.92 -3.64 20.74
CA SER A 8 -2.88 -2.94 19.98
C SER A 8 -2.27 -3.83 18.90
N SER A 9 -2.00 -5.11 19.20
CA SER A 9 -1.51 -6.07 18.20
C SER A 9 -2.55 -6.37 17.12
N VAL A 10 -3.84 -6.43 17.47
CA VAL A 10 -4.92 -6.55 16.49
C VAL A 10 -4.98 -5.32 15.58
N ARG A 11 -4.86 -4.10 16.15
CA ARG A 11 -4.84 -2.86 15.36
C ARG A 11 -3.64 -2.78 14.43
N GLU A 12 -2.46 -3.20 14.89
CA GLU A 12 -1.26 -3.28 14.07
C GLU A 12 -1.45 -4.25 12.90
N ARG A 13 -1.98 -5.46 13.16
CA ARG A 13 -2.25 -6.44 12.11
C ARG A 13 -3.23 -5.91 11.07
N LEU A 14 -4.29 -5.22 11.50
CA LEU A 14 -5.24 -4.58 10.59
C LEU A 14 -4.57 -3.48 9.75
N ALA A 15 -3.70 -2.67 10.36
CA ALA A 15 -2.95 -1.65 9.64
C ALA A 15 -1.98 -2.27 8.61
N GLN A 16 -1.29 -3.35 8.96
CA GLN A 16 -0.44 -4.11 8.04
C GLN A 16 -1.25 -4.67 6.85
N GLN A 17 -2.44 -5.21 7.11
CA GLN A 17 -3.34 -5.70 6.06
C GLN A 17 -3.80 -4.57 5.12
N ARG A 18 -4.09 -3.37 5.65
CA ARG A 18 -4.44 -2.20 4.83
C ARG A 18 -3.29 -1.74 3.94
N VAL A 19 -2.07 -1.69 4.48
CA VAL A 19 -0.86 -1.39 3.68
C VAL A 19 -0.67 -2.43 2.58
N ALA A 20 -0.83 -3.73 2.88
CA ALA A 20 -0.74 -4.78 1.88
C ALA A 20 -1.80 -4.63 0.78
N ALA A 21 -3.05 -4.33 1.14
CA ALA A 21 -4.12 -4.07 0.18
C ALA A 21 -3.82 -2.84 -0.70
N ALA A 22 -3.38 -1.73 -0.11
CA ALA A 22 -2.99 -0.52 -0.85
C ALA A 22 -1.81 -0.77 -1.79
N ARG A 23 -0.84 -1.61 -1.37
CA ARG A 23 0.31 -2.00 -2.21
C ARG A 23 -0.13 -2.85 -3.40
N ASN A 24 -1.06 -3.78 -3.20
CA ASN A 24 -1.61 -4.59 -4.28
C ASN A 24 -2.37 -3.72 -5.27
N LEU A 25 -3.23 -2.80 -4.79
CA LEU A 25 -3.92 -1.84 -5.63
C LEU A 25 -2.94 -0.99 -6.46
N PHE A 26 -1.88 -0.47 -5.84
CA PHE A 26 -0.84 0.28 -6.56
C PHE A 26 -0.19 -0.56 -7.68
N ARG A 27 0.15 -1.81 -7.39
CA ARG A 27 0.74 -2.73 -8.38
C ARG A 27 -0.22 -3.02 -9.54
N GLU A 28 -1.49 -3.27 -9.24
CA GLU A 28 -2.53 -3.50 -10.25
C GLU A 28 -2.69 -2.29 -11.18
N ARG A 29 -2.75 -1.08 -10.61
CA ARG A 29 -2.84 0.16 -11.41
C ARG A 29 -1.59 0.39 -12.25
N ALA A 30 -0.40 0.11 -11.71
CA ALA A 30 0.84 0.22 -12.48
C ALA A 30 0.88 -0.78 -13.65
N ALA A 31 0.43 -2.01 -13.43
CA ALA A 31 0.31 -3.02 -14.47
C ALA A 31 -0.74 -2.63 -15.53
N GLU A 32 -1.85 -2.01 -15.13
CA GLU A 32 -2.87 -1.48 -16.03
C GLU A 32 -2.28 -0.40 -16.96
N VAL A 33 -1.50 0.54 -16.43
CA VAL A 33 -0.79 1.55 -17.24
C VAL A 33 0.16 0.90 -18.23
N ALA A 34 0.99 -0.07 -17.79
CA ALA A 34 1.92 -0.75 -18.68
C ALA A 34 1.19 -1.47 -19.83
N ARG A 35 0.06 -2.13 -19.53
CA ARG A 35 -0.78 -2.78 -20.54
C ARG A 35 -1.39 -1.78 -21.52
N LEU A 36 -1.94 -0.66 -21.03
CA LEU A 36 -2.54 0.37 -21.90
C LEU A 36 -1.49 1.03 -22.79
N ARG A 37 -0.30 1.29 -22.25
CA ARG A 37 0.81 1.84 -23.02
C ARG A 37 1.27 0.90 -24.12
N ALA A 38 1.45 -0.38 -23.82
CA ALA A 38 1.77 -1.38 -24.83
C ALA A 38 0.70 -1.47 -25.95
N LYS A 39 -0.58 -1.33 -25.60
CA LYS A 39 -1.66 -1.26 -26.59
C LYS A 39 -1.61 0.01 -27.44
N ALA A 40 -1.36 1.17 -26.84
CA ALA A 40 -1.22 2.43 -27.55
C ALA A 40 -0.03 2.38 -28.53
N ASP A 41 1.12 1.90 -28.08
CA ASP A 41 2.32 1.74 -28.91
C ASP A 41 2.08 0.76 -30.08
N ALA A 42 1.40 -0.36 -29.83
CA ALA A 42 1.03 -1.31 -30.88
C ALA A 42 0.09 -0.69 -31.94
N LEU A 43 -0.87 0.12 -31.50
CA LEU A 43 -1.82 0.81 -32.39
C LEU A 43 -1.13 1.88 -33.24
N VAL A 44 -0.20 2.66 -32.65
CA VAL A 44 0.64 3.61 -33.39
C VAL A 44 1.47 2.89 -34.45
N GLN A 45 2.06 1.75 -34.11
CA GLN A 45 2.86 0.96 -35.04
C GLN A 45 2.01 0.38 -36.17
N GLU A 46 0.83 -0.18 -35.87
CA GLU A 46 -0.12 -0.67 -36.87
C GLU A 46 -0.52 0.44 -37.85
N HIS A 47 -0.89 1.61 -37.35
CA HIS A 47 -1.26 2.74 -38.21
C HIS A 47 -0.08 3.26 -39.03
N ARG A 48 1.13 3.27 -38.47
CA ARG A 48 2.34 3.62 -39.22
C ARG A 48 2.58 2.66 -40.38
N ASP A 49 2.44 1.35 -40.13
CA ASP A 49 2.63 0.33 -41.16
C ASP A 49 1.56 0.43 -42.25
N LYS A 50 0.30 0.70 -41.89
CA LYS A 50 -0.79 1.02 -42.84
C LYS A 50 -0.46 2.24 -43.70
N ARG A 51 0.01 3.35 -43.09
CA ARG A 51 0.42 4.57 -43.83
C ARG A 51 1.55 4.28 -44.82
N ILE A 52 2.55 3.49 -44.42
CA ILE A 52 3.66 3.08 -45.31
C ILE A 52 3.15 2.21 -46.46
N ALA A 53 2.29 1.24 -46.17
CA ALA A 53 1.70 0.35 -47.18
C ALA A 53 0.86 1.12 -48.21
N MET A 54 0.07 2.10 -47.77
CA MET A 54 -0.77 2.93 -48.64
C MET A 54 0.01 3.93 -49.49
N ARG A 55 1.21 4.36 -49.06
CA ARG A 55 2.01 5.36 -49.79
C ARG A 55 2.52 4.88 -51.15
N LYS A 56 2.88 3.60 -51.30
CA LYS A 56 3.41 3.04 -52.56
C LYS A 56 2.35 3.02 -53.69
N PRO A 57 1.13 2.49 -53.47
CA PRO A 57 0.06 2.53 -54.47
C PRO A 57 -0.39 3.94 -54.89
N MET A 58 -0.40 4.90 -53.95
CA MET A 58 -0.82 6.28 -54.25
C MET A 58 0.10 7.01 -55.24
N LEU A 59 1.38 6.65 -55.27
CA LEU A 59 2.36 7.25 -56.20
C LEU A 59 2.30 6.65 -57.60
N SER A 60 1.82 5.41 -57.75
CA SER A 60 1.88 4.66 -59.01
C SER A 60 0.56 4.62 -59.78
N ASN A 61 -0.60 4.79 -59.14
CA ASN A 61 -1.90 4.71 -59.82
C ASN A 61 -2.69 6.05 -59.78
N PRO A 62 -2.90 6.73 -60.92
CA PRO A 62 -3.64 8.00 -60.98
C PRO A 62 -5.11 7.88 -60.54
N GLN A 63 -5.72 6.70 -60.65
CA GLN A 63 -7.12 6.47 -60.21
C GLN A 63 -7.27 6.62 -58.68
N LEU A 64 -6.20 6.37 -57.92
CA LEU A 64 -6.18 6.55 -56.47
C LEU A 64 -6.07 8.03 -56.04
N ARG A 65 -5.78 8.96 -56.97
CA ARG A 65 -5.82 10.40 -56.65
C ARG A 65 -7.24 10.88 -56.33
N GLY A 66 -8.27 10.30 -56.95
CA GLY A 66 -9.66 10.60 -56.61
C GLY A 66 -10.11 10.02 -55.27
N ALA A 67 -9.34 9.09 -54.69
CA ALA A 67 -9.61 8.45 -53.40
C ALA A 67 -8.81 9.09 -52.24
N ILE A 68 -8.10 10.20 -52.49
CA ILE A 68 -7.27 10.88 -51.47
C ILE A 68 -8.12 11.30 -50.27
N ASP A 69 -9.31 11.84 -50.48
CA ASP A 69 -10.18 12.30 -49.39
C ASP A 69 -10.60 11.15 -48.46
N ALA A 70 -10.87 9.97 -49.02
CA ALA A 70 -11.19 8.77 -48.24
C ALA A 70 -9.99 8.25 -47.43
N ILE A 71 -8.78 8.36 -48.00
CA ILE A 71 -7.53 7.98 -47.32
C ILE A 71 -7.20 8.96 -46.19
N VAL A 72 -7.35 10.27 -46.43
CA VAL A 72 -7.17 11.32 -45.42
C VAL A 72 -8.16 11.12 -44.27
N ALA A 73 -9.45 10.89 -44.57
CA ALA A 73 -10.46 10.59 -43.56
C ALA A 73 -10.11 9.34 -42.73
N THR A 74 -9.49 8.34 -43.34
CA THR A 74 -9.01 7.13 -42.63
C THR A 74 -7.86 7.46 -41.68
N PHE A 75 -6.89 8.27 -42.12
CA PHE A 75 -5.77 8.68 -41.26
C PHE A 75 -6.20 9.60 -40.12
N ASP A 76 -7.18 10.48 -40.34
CA ASP A 76 -7.76 11.30 -39.28
C ASP A 76 -8.50 10.42 -38.26
N ALA A 77 -9.26 9.42 -38.70
CA ALA A 77 -9.88 8.45 -37.82
C ALA A 77 -8.85 7.64 -37.01
N ASP A 78 -7.75 7.22 -37.65
CA ASP A 78 -6.64 6.52 -37.01
C ASP A 78 -5.96 7.41 -35.96
N ARG A 79 -5.73 8.69 -36.27
CA ARG A 79 -5.18 9.68 -35.33
C ARG A 79 -6.10 9.90 -34.13
N HIS A 80 -7.42 9.98 -34.34
CA HIS A 80 -8.37 10.08 -33.22
C HIS A 80 -8.35 8.84 -32.31
N ARG A 81 -8.14 7.64 -32.86
CA ARG A 81 -7.96 6.42 -32.06
C ARG A 81 -6.65 6.43 -31.27
N GLU A 82 -5.56 6.91 -31.88
CA GLU A 82 -4.26 7.10 -31.19
C GLU A 82 -4.42 8.08 -30.01
N GLU A 83 -5.06 9.23 -30.24
CA GLU A 83 -5.34 10.22 -29.20
C GLU A 83 -6.25 9.69 -28.09
N ALA A 84 -7.26 8.88 -28.43
CA ALA A 84 -8.13 8.25 -27.46
C ALA A 84 -7.35 7.25 -26.56
N ALA A 85 -6.50 6.42 -27.16
CA ALA A 85 -5.64 5.48 -26.43
C ALA A 85 -4.68 6.22 -25.48
N GLU A 86 -4.08 7.32 -25.93
CA GLU A 86 -3.19 8.13 -25.08
C GLU A 86 -3.96 8.78 -23.91
N ARG A 87 -5.19 9.27 -24.15
CA ARG A 87 -6.05 9.79 -23.07
C ARG A 87 -6.36 8.72 -22.02
N GLU A 88 -6.58 7.46 -22.43
CA GLU A 88 -6.76 6.35 -21.50
C GLU A 88 -5.50 6.07 -20.67
N VAL A 89 -4.31 6.11 -21.29
CA VAL A 89 -3.03 5.97 -20.58
C VAL A 89 -2.88 7.08 -19.53
N VAL A 90 -3.12 8.34 -19.90
CA VAL A 90 -3.06 9.49 -18.98
C VAL A 90 -4.08 9.33 -17.83
N ALA A 91 -5.30 8.90 -18.12
CA ALA A 91 -6.31 8.65 -17.10
C ALA A 91 -5.89 7.53 -16.13
N ALA A 92 -5.27 6.46 -16.64
CA ALA A 92 -4.75 5.38 -15.81
C ALA A 92 -3.54 5.83 -14.95
N GLN A 93 -2.67 6.70 -15.49
CA GLN A 93 -1.55 7.28 -14.72
C GLN A 93 -2.04 8.12 -13.54
N LYS A 94 -3.14 8.88 -13.70
CA LYS A 94 -3.77 9.61 -12.59
C LYS A 94 -4.21 8.64 -11.47
N LYS A 95 -4.83 7.52 -11.83
CA LYS A 95 -5.22 6.47 -10.86
C LYS A 95 -4.02 5.84 -10.15
N VAL A 96 -2.87 5.69 -10.83
CA VAL A 96 -1.62 5.25 -10.18
C VAL A 96 -1.15 6.26 -9.14
N ALA A 97 -1.19 7.57 -9.45
CA ALA A 97 -0.81 8.61 -8.51
C ALA A 97 -1.73 8.66 -7.28
N GLU A 98 -3.04 8.47 -7.48
CA GLU A 98 -4.02 8.32 -6.39
C GLU A 98 -3.74 7.09 -5.53
N ALA A 99 -3.49 5.93 -6.16
CA ALA A 99 -3.15 4.69 -5.44
C ALA A 99 -1.83 4.81 -4.67
N LYS A 100 -0.84 5.53 -5.21
CA LYS A 100 0.41 5.83 -4.51
C LYS A 100 0.16 6.69 -3.27
N THR A 101 -0.63 7.74 -3.42
CA THR A 101 -1.02 8.61 -2.28
C THR A 101 -1.75 7.81 -1.19
N ALA A 102 -2.63 6.87 -1.58
CA ALA A 102 -3.32 5.99 -0.65
C ALA A 102 -2.33 5.05 0.08
N LEU A 103 -1.37 4.46 -0.63
CA LEU A 103 -0.32 3.64 -0.05
C LEU A 103 0.54 4.43 0.96
N ASP A 104 0.93 5.66 0.62
CA ASP A 104 1.72 6.52 1.49
C ASP A 104 0.93 6.86 2.78
N ARG A 105 -0.38 7.14 2.66
CA ARG A 105 -1.26 7.37 3.81
C ARG A 105 -1.39 6.16 4.72
N GLU A 106 -1.64 4.97 4.18
CA GLU A 106 -1.74 3.75 4.98
C GLU A 106 -0.40 3.40 5.64
N THR A 107 0.72 3.66 4.96
CA THR A 107 2.07 3.44 5.52
C THR A 107 2.34 4.37 6.70
N ALA A 108 1.96 5.66 6.59
CA ALA A 108 2.04 6.61 7.69
C ALA A 108 1.12 6.21 8.86
N ALA A 109 -0.08 5.71 8.57
CA ALA A 109 -1.00 5.22 9.60
C ALA A 109 -0.45 4.00 10.35
N LEU A 110 0.16 3.04 9.64
CA LEU A 110 0.83 1.90 10.26
C LEU A 110 1.96 2.36 11.20
N ALA A 111 2.79 3.32 10.79
CA ALA A 111 3.86 3.85 11.63
C ALA A 111 3.30 4.48 12.93
N LEU A 112 2.17 5.19 12.86
CA LEU A 112 1.49 5.73 14.03
C LEU A 112 0.98 4.63 14.97
N VAL A 113 0.33 3.60 14.41
CA VAL A 113 -0.18 2.46 15.18
C VAL A 113 0.97 1.72 15.88
N HIS A 114 2.08 1.49 15.19
CA HIS A 114 3.27 0.86 15.75
C HIS A 114 3.84 1.67 16.93
N ARG A 115 4.00 2.99 16.78
CA ARG A 115 4.44 3.86 17.88
C ARG A 115 3.51 3.80 19.09
N GLN A 116 2.20 3.78 18.87
CA GLN A 116 1.23 3.64 19.96
C GLN A 116 1.29 2.27 20.65
N MET A 117 1.59 1.21 19.91
CA MET A 117 1.80 -0.12 20.49
C MET A 117 3.02 -0.12 21.38
N LEU A 118 4.17 0.38 20.91
CA LEU A 118 5.40 0.47 21.70
C LEU A 118 5.18 1.25 23.00
N LYS A 119 4.55 2.43 22.92
CA LYS A 119 4.23 3.22 24.12
C LYS A 119 3.35 2.46 25.12
N ARG A 120 2.41 1.65 24.63
CA ARG A 120 1.57 0.82 25.52
C ARG A 120 2.35 -0.34 26.10
N GLN A 121 3.29 -0.92 25.35
CA GLN A 121 4.17 -1.96 25.85
C GLN A 121 5.04 -1.43 26.99
N GLU A 122 5.71 -0.31 26.79
CA GLU A 122 6.52 0.37 27.81
C GLU A 122 5.71 0.64 29.10
N LEU A 123 4.47 1.13 28.96
CA LEU A 123 3.60 1.36 30.11
C LEU A 123 3.20 0.06 30.83
N CYS A 124 3.05 -1.05 30.09
CA CYS A 124 2.78 -2.34 30.71
C CYS A 124 4.01 -2.87 31.45
N ASP A 125 5.19 -2.75 30.85
CA ASP A 125 6.44 -3.21 31.44
C ASP A 125 6.72 -2.47 32.76
N VAL A 126 6.58 -1.15 32.79
CA VAL A 126 6.75 -0.35 34.03
C VAL A 126 5.76 -0.77 35.12
N LEU A 127 4.50 -1.00 34.78
CA LEU A 127 3.48 -1.36 35.77
C LEU A 127 3.65 -2.81 36.27
N ASP A 128 4.11 -3.71 35.41
CA ASP A 128 4.42 -5.09 35.80
C ASP A 128 5.67 -5.12 36.70
N ASP A 129 6.69 -4.31 36.42
CA ASP A 129 7.89 -4.14 37.26
C ASP A 129 7.55 -3.59 38.65
N ASP A 130 6.72 -2.53 38.72
CA ASP A 130 6.30 -1.94 39.99
C ASP A 130 5.47 -2.95 40.81
N HIS A 131 4.57 -3.70 40.15
CA HIS A 131 3.80 -4.75 40.82
C HIS A 131 4.70 -5.86 41.39
N GLN A 132 5.73 -6.28 40.65
CA GLN A 132 6.68 -7.28 41.13
C GLN A 132 7.49 -6.79 42.32
N ARG A 133 7.90 -5.52 42.33
CA ARG A 133 8.60 -4.91 43.46
C ARG A 133 7.71 -4.85 44.71
N ASP A 134 6.44 -4.51 44.56
CA ASP A 134 5.51 -4.47 45.68
C ASP A 134 5.22 -5.87 46.24
N LEU A 135 5.12 -6.90 45.38
CA LEU A 135 5.04 -8.28 45.82
C LEU A 135 6.29 -8.71 46.60
N ALA A 136 7.49 -8.38 46.09
CA ALA A 136 8.74 -8.71 46.77
C ALA A 136 8.83 -8.04 48.16
N ARG A 137 8.45 -6.76 48.28
CA ARG A 137 8.41 -6.06 49.57
C ARG A 137 7.39 -6.67 50.54
N ALA A 138 6.23 -7.09 50.03
CA ALA A 138 5.21 -7.74 50.86
C ALA A 138 5.69 -9.11 51.36
N GLU A 139 6.37 -9.88 50.51
CA GLU A 139 6.98 -11.17 50.87
C GLU A 139 8.10 -10.99 51.92
N GLU A 140 8.97 -9.99 51.75
CA GLU A 140 10.00 -9.64 52.74
C GLU A 140 9.38 -9.28 54.10
N ALA A 141 8.36 -8.42 54.11
CA ALA A 141 7.65 -8.04 55.34
C ALA A 141 6.99 -9.25 56.03
N GLU A 142 6.37 -10.16 55.27
CA GLU A 142 5.75 -11.37 55.81
C GLU A 142 6.81 -12.33 56.40
N GLN A 143 7.98 -12.44 55.77
CA GLN A 143 9.09 -13.23 56.29
C GLN A 143 9.62 -12.65 57.61
N ASP A 144 9.81 -11.34 57.68
CA ASP A 144 10.25 -10.65 58.90
C ASP A 144 9.26 -10.83 60.05
N GLU A 145 7.96 -10.72 59.77
CA GLU A 145 6.89 -10.99 60.76
C GLU A 145 6.94 -12.43 61.28
N ARG A 146 7.05 -13.42 60.38
CA ARG A 146 7.18 -14.83 60.74
C ARG A 146 8.40 -15.07 61.62
N GLN A 147 9.55 -14.45 61.30
CA GLN A 147 10.77 -14.55 62.10
C GLN A 147 10.59 -13.93 63.49
N MET A 148 9.96 -12.75 63.60
CA MET A 148 9.68 -12.11 64.88
C MET A 148 8.75 -12.95 65.77
N ILE A 149 7.70 -13.57 65.19
CA ILE A 149 6.78 -14.45 65.92
C ILE A 149 7.54 -15.67 66.47
N LEU A 150 8.37 -16.31 65.65
CA LEU A 150 9.19 -17.45 66.08
C LEU A 150 10.21 -17.09 67.17
N ALA A 151 10.83 -15.92 67.05
CA ALA A 151 11.77 -15.41 68.05
C ALA A 151 11.07 -15.13 69.40
N ARG A 152 9.86 -14.54 69.39
CA ARG A 152 9.07 -14.30 70.60
C ARG A 152 8.61 -15.61 71.26
N GLY A 153 8.22 -16.62 70.47
CA GLY A 153 7.85 -17.94 70.99
C GLY A 153 8.99 -18.66 71.72
N LYS A 154 10.25 -18.49 71.26
CA LYS A 154 11.44 -19.06 71.91
C LYS A 154 11.82 -18.40 73.23
N VAL A 155 11.50 -17.12 73.42
CA VAL A 155 11.82 -16.38 74.67
C VAL A 155 10.79 -16.65 75.77
N ALA A 156 9.59 -17.09 75.40
CA ALA A 156 8.51 -17.42 76.33
C ALA A 156 8.49 -18.89 76.78
N SER A 157 9.42 -19.73 76.29
CA SER A 157 9.61 -21.14 76.69
C SER A 157 10.86 -21.28 77.53
#